data_AF-A0A1F8DXH4-F1
#
_entry.id   AF-A0A1F8DXH4-F1
#
_cell.length_a   1.000
_cell.length_b   1.000
_cell.length_c   1.000
_cell.angle_alpha   90.00
_cell.angle_beta   90.00
_cell.angle_gamma   90.00
#
_symmetry.space_group_name_H-M   'P 1'
#
loop_
_entity.id
_entity.type
_entity.pdbx_description
1 polymer ?
#
loop_
_entity_poly.entity_id
_entity_poly.type
_entity_poly.pdbx_seq_one_letter_code
_entity_poly.pdbx_strand_id
1 'polypeptide(L)'
;MSLATYGHHVRLCTVYFSADKDLNLYFISNAETEHCKNISINPEVACSIADSRQAMSVKKIGVQIMGKAVELSGLEKIGAALAFWSKENFDIEADVSLERVKKRALKSKAYRITPTEIKFFNEELFGPEGYDIIKM
;
A
#
# COMPACT_ATOMS: atom_id res chain seq x y z
N MET A 1 5.18 -3.17 -0.18
CA MET A 1 5.35 -1.71 -0.26
C MET A 1 6.07 -1.22 0.99
N SER A 2 7.02 -0.30 0.85
CA SER A 2 7.57 0.44 1.99
C SER A 2 6.72 1.68 2.21
N LEU A 3 6.19 1.86 3.41
CA LEU A 3 5.27 2.94 3.80
C LEU A 3 5.93 3.81 4.87
N ALA A 4 6.00 5.10 4.59
CA ALA A 4 6.41 6.14 5.52
C ALA A 4 5.19 6.90 6.03
N THR A 5 5.14 7.09 7.35
CA THR A 5 4.10 7.88 8.04
C THR A 5 4.78 8.79 9.06
N TYR A 6 4.12 9.89 9.41
CA TYR A 6 4.57 10.80 10.46
C TYR A 6 3.39 11.23 11.32
N GLY A 7 3.59 11.23 12.63
CA GLY A 7 2.61 11.70 13.60
C GLY A 7 3.37 12.19 14.82
N HIS A 8 3.40 11.39 15.88
CA HIS A 8 4.34 11.66 16.97
C HIS A 8 5.79 11.43 16.54
N HIS A 9 6.04 10.34 15.80
CA HIS A 9 7.38 9.95 15.34
C HIS A 9 7.32 9.57 13.86
N VAL A 10 8.43 9.75 13.13
CA VAL A 10 8.57 9.19 11.79
C VAL A 10 8.62 7.67 11.89
N ARG A 11 7.83 6.99 11.05
CA ARG A 11 7.84 5.54 10.92
C ARG A 11 7.97 5.11 9.49
N LEU A 12 8.85 4.15 9.27
CA LEU A 12 8.99 3.40 8.02
C LEU A 12 8.68 1.93 8.32
N CYS A 13 7.78 1.34 7.55
CA CYS A 13 7.44 -0.07 7.67
C CYS A 13 7.20 -0.71 6.32
N THR A 14 7.33 -2.04 6.26
CA THR A 14 6.94 -2.83 5.09
C THR A 14 5.53 -3.34 5.30
N VAL A 15 4.63 -3.04 4.37
CA VAL A 15 3.26 -3.55 4.36
C VAL A 15 2.97 -4.30 3.07
N TYR A 16 2.19 -5.36 3.20
CA TYR A 16 1.46 -5.93 2.08
C TYR A 16 0.35 -4.97 1.67
N PHE A 17 0.03 -4.94 0.38
CA PHE A 17 -0.98 -4.05 -0.16
C PHE A 17 -1.64 -4.67 -1.39
N SER A 18 -2.83 -4.19 -1.72
CA SER A 18 -3.45 -4.36 -3.03
C SER A 18 -3.65 -2.99 -3.69
N ALA A 19 -3.94 -2.97 -4.99
CA ALA A 19 -4.22 -1.74 -5.72
C ALA A 19 -5.49 -1.91 -6.57
N ASP A 20 -6.22 -0.82 -6.80
CA ASP A 20 -7.32 -0.79 -7.77
C ASP A 20 -6.90 -0.12 -9.10
N LYS A 21 -7.82 -0.12 -10.06
CA LYS A 21 -7.63 0.47 -11.40
C LYS A 21 -7.42 1.98 -11.37
N ASP A 22 -7.82 2.65 -10.29
CA ASP A 22 -7.71 4.10 -10.11
C ASP A 22 -6.43 4.45 -9.31
N LEU A 23 -5.51 3.48 -9.19
CA LEU A 23 -4.23 3.57 -8.50
C LEU A 23 -4.32 3.82 -7.00
N ASN A 24 -5.49 3.63 -6.38
CA ASN A 24 -5.56 3.63 -4.93
C ASN A 24 -4.89 2.37 -4.39
N LEU A 25 -4.18 2.53 -3.27
CA LEU A 25 -3.52 1.42 -2.59
C LEU A 25 -4.25 1.09 -1.31
N TYR A 26 -4.41 -0.20 -1.02
CA TYR A 26 -5.12 -0.68 0.15
C TYR A 26 -4.20 -1.54 0.99
N PHE A 27 -4.19 -1.29 2.30
CA PHE A 27 -3.46 -2.16 3.23
C PHE A 27 -4.28 -2.39 4.50
N ILE A 28 -3.97 -3.50 5.17
CA ILE A 28 -4.64 -3.92 6.39
C ILE A 28 -3.59 -4.06 7.47
N SER A 29 -3.83 -3.45 8.63
CA SER A 29 -2.89 -3.52 9.74
C SER A 29 -3.60 -3.43 11.10
N ASN A 30 -2.88 -3.80 12.16
CA ASN A 30 -3.39 -3.70 13.52
C ASN A 30 -3.46 -2.23 13.94
N ALA A 31 -4.59 -1.80 14.51
CA ALA A 31 -4.82 -0.44 14.98
C ALA A 31 -3.74 0.07 15.95
N GLU A 32 -3.15 -0.84 16.73
CA GLU A 32 -2.17 -0.48 17.76
C GLU A 32 -0.77 -0.17 17.25
N THR A 33 -0.51 -0.43 15.97
CA THR A 33 0.80 -0.14 15.35
C THR A 33 1.02 1.37 15.19
N GLU A 34 2.29 1.79 15.27
CA GLU A 34 2.59 3.22 15.21
C GLU A 34 2.18 3.86 13.88
N HIS A 35 2.37 3.19 12.74
CA HIS A 35 1.97 3.78 11.45
C HIS A 35 0.45 3.98 11.35
N CYS A 36 -0.36 3.12 11.97
CA CYS A 36 -1.82 3.33 12.09
C CYS A 36 -2.15 4.54 12.97
N LYS A 37 -1.48 4.66 14.13
CA LYS A 37 -1.61 5.80 15.03
C LYS A 37 -1.19 7.11 14.34
N ASN A 38 -0.08 7.08 13.60
CA ASN A 38 0.38 8.22 12.82
C ASN A 38 -0.66 8.67 11.79
N ILE A 39 -1.25 7.75 11.03
CA ILE A 39 -2.28 8.07 10.04
C ILE A 39 -3.50 8.75 10.66
N SER A 40 -3.88 8.34 11.88
CA SER A 40 -4.99 8.99 12.60
C SER A 40 -4.71 10.45 13.00
N ILE A 41 -3.43 10.82 13.13
CA ILE A 41 -2.97 12.17 13.48
C ILE A 41 -2.72 13.01 12.23
N ASN A 42 -2.08 12.41 11.23
CA ASN A 42 -1.70 13.05 9.98
C ASN A 42 -1.90 12.06 8.81
N PRO A 43 -2.84 12.34 7.89
CA PRO A 43 -3.13 11.44 6.79
C PRO A 43 -2.07 11.47 5.70
N GLU A 44 -1.13 12.43 5.69
CA GLU A 44 -0.08 12.52 4.67
C GLU A 44 0.90 11.35 4.81
N VAL A 45 1.09 10.60 3.72
CA VAL A 45 1.98 9.44 3.66
C VAL A 45 2.83 9.47 2.40
N ALA A 46 3.95 8.77 2.46
CA ALA A 46 4.75 8.46 1.28
C ALA A 46 5.02 6.96 1.22
N CYS A 47 5.06 6.39 0.02
CA CYS A 47 5.42 4.99 -0.15
C CYS A 47 6.26 4.73 -1.38
N SER A 48 6.98 3.61 -1.36
CA SER A 48 7.76 3.14 -2.50
C SER A 48 7.46 1.68 -2.81
N ILE A 49 7.33 1.38 -4.10
CA ILE A 49 7.10 0.03 -4.62
C ILE A 49 8.08 -0.20 -5.77
N ALA A 50 8.91 -1.24 -5.63
CA ALA A 50 9.81 -1.71 -6.67
C ALA A 50 10.01 -3.22 -6.48
N ASP A 51 10.29 -3.93 -7.57
CA ASP A 51 10.72 -5.33 -7.48
C ASP A 51 12.16 -5.38 -6.96
N SER A 52 12.35 -5.96 -5.77
CA SER A 52 13.65 -6.07 -5.11
C SER A 52 14.61 -7.05 -5.79
N ARG A 53 14.14 -7.80 -6.79
CA ARG A 53 14.96 -8.74 -7.58
C ARG A 53 15.62 -8.07 -8.79
N GLN A 54 15.29 -6.81 -9.09
CA GLN A 54 15.89 -6.08 -10.20
C GLN A 54 17.41 -5.93 -9.99
N ALA A 55 18.19 -6.48 -10.92
CA ALA A 55 19.64 -6.35 -10.89
C ALA A 55 20.08 -4.89 -11.07
N MET A 56 21.26 -4.52 -10.55
CA MET A 56 21.79 -3.17 -10.74
C MET A 56 22.03 -2.82 -12.22
N SER A 57 22.34 -3.81 -13.06
CA SER A 57 22.66 -3.64 -14.48
C SER A 57 21.44 -3.45 -15.40
N VAL A 58 20.22 -3.73 -14.95
CA VAL A 58 19.02 -3.62 -15.80
C VAL A 58 18.35 -2.26 -15.67
N LYS A 59 17.56 -1.88 -16.68
CA LYS A 59 16.67 -0.72 -16.59
C LYS A 59 15.68 -0.89 -15.43
N LYS A 60 15.49 0.16 -14.65
CA LYS A 60 14.71 0.16 -13.41
C LYS A 60 13.26 0.53 -13.67
N ILE A 61 12.38 -0.17 -12.96
CA ILE A 61 10.96 0.14 -12.87
C ILE A 61 10.55 0.20 -11.40
N GLY A 62 9.83 1.25 -11.03
CA GLY A 62 9.32 1.42 -9.67
C GLY A 62 8.54 2.72 -9.53
N VAL A 63 7.86 2.86 -8.40
CA VAL A 63 7.08 4.07 -8.10
C VAL A 63 7.43 4.59 -6.72
N GLN A 64 7.51 5.91 -6.62
CA GLN A 64 7.48 6.65 -5.36
C GLN A 64 6.20 7.47 -5.36
N ILE A 65 5.45 7.41 -4.28
CA ILE A 65 4.10 7.94 -4.20
C ILE A 65 4.00 8.82 -2.97
N MET A 66 3.47 10.02 -3.14
CA MET A 66 2.91 10.82 -2.06
C MET A 66 1.39 10.71 -2.13
N GLY A 67 0.74 10.73 -0.98
CA GLY A 67 -0.71 10.62 -0.96
C GLY A 67 -1.31 10.77 0.43
N LYS A 68 -2.62 10.52 0.51
CA LYS A 68 -3.36 10.59 1.77
C LYS A 68 -3.91 9.23 2.14
N ALA A 69 -3.65 8.79 3.36
CA ALA A 69 -4.20 7.57 3.94
C ALA A 69 -5.47 7.89 4.73
N VAL A 70 -6.52 7.11 4.50
CA VAL A 70 -7.80 7.20 5.23
C VAL A 70 -8.18 5.83 5.75
N GLU A 71 -8.58 5.76 7.03
CA GLU A 71 -9.16 4.54 7.61
C GLU A 71 -10.53 4.26 6.97
N LEU A 72 -10.70 3.04 6.45
CA LEU A 72 -11.94 2.59 5.85
C LEU A 72 -12.89 2.02 6.91
N SER A 73 -14.18 2.23 6.68
CA SER A 73 -15.26 1.70 7.51
C SER A 73 -16.34 1.03 6.67
N GLY A 74 -17.27 0.32 7.31
CA GLY A 74 -18.44 -0.27 6.64
C GLY A 74 -18.09 -1.18 5.45
N LEU A 75 -18.78 -0.96 4.32
CA LEU A 75 -18.63 -1.75 3.10
C LEU A 75 -17.27 -1.57 2.42
N GLU A 76 -16.68 -0.37 2.47
CA GLU A 76 -15.34 -0.13 1.88
C GLU A 76 -14.28 -0.99 2.56
N LYS A 77 -14.35 -1.11 3.89
CA LYS A 77 -13.45 -2.00 4.64
C LYS A 77 -13.59 -3.45 4.21
N ILE A 78 -14.82 -3.92 3.97
CA ILE A 78 -15.08 -5.29 3.52
C ILE A 78 -14.52 -5.49 2.11
N GLY A 79 -14.76 -4.56 1.19
CA GLY A 79 -14.22 -4.61 -0.17
C GLY A 79 -12.69 -4.66 -0.20
N ALA A 80 -12.04 -3.78 0.56
CA ALA A 80 -10.58 -3.76 0.69
C ALA A 80 -10.04 -5.07 1.29
N ALA A 81 -10.73 -5.65 2.28
CA ALA A 81 -10.38 -6.95 2.83
C ALA A 81 -10.51 -8.09 1.81
N LEU A 82 -11.61 -8.15 1.06
CA LEU A 82 -11.80 -9.18 0.04
C LEU A 82 -10.76 -9.07 -1.08
N ALA A 83 -10.44 -7.86 -1.53
CA ALA A 83 -9.40 -7.63 -2.52
C ALA A 83 -8.01 -8.05 -1.99
N PHE A 84 -7.68 -7.66 -0.75
CA PHE A 84 -6.40 -8.00 -0.14
C PHE A 84 -6.24 -9.51 0.10
N TRP A 85 -7.29 -10.20 0.53
CA TRP A 85 -7.29 -11.64 0.82
C TRP A 85 -7.72 -12.49 -0.38
N SER A 86 -7.79 -11.92 -1.59
CA SER A 86 -8.09 -12.69 -2.80
C SER A 86 -6.98 -13.71 -3.07
N LYS A 87 -7.33 -14.82 -3.75
CA LYS A 87 -6.36 -15.86 -4.16
C LYS A 87 -5.25 -15.32 -5.07
N GLU A 88 -5.44 -14.16 -5.67
CA GLU A 88 -4.41 -13.52 -6.50
C GLU A 88 -3.29 -12.93 -5.66
N ASN A 89 -3.57 -12.54 -4.41
CA ASN A 89 -2.60 -11.92 -3.49
C ASN A 89 -1.96 -12.93 -2.52
N PHE A 90 -2.58 -14.10 -2.33
CA PHE A 90 -2.08 -15.14 -1.45
C PHE A 90 -2.27 -16.51 -2.09
N ASP A 91 -1.27 -17.37 -2.00
CA ASP A 91 -1.39 -18.81 -2.32
C ASP A 91 -2.20 -19.50 -1.22
N ILE A 92 -3.48 -19.13 -1.15
CA ILE A 92 -4.44 -19.68 -0.21
C ILE A 92 -4.76 -21.07 -0.74
N GLU A 93 -3.95 -22.05 -0.32
CA GLU A 93 -4.48 -23.40 -0.13
C GLU A 93 -5.81 -23.26 0.60
N ALA A 94 -6.82 -24.05 0.20
CA ALA A 94 -8.22 -23.90 0.58
C ALA A 94 -8.53 -23.91 2.10
N ASP A 95 -7.50 -23.91 2.95
CA ASP A 95 -7.52 -24.09 4.40
C ASP A 95 -7.27 -22.79 5.20
N VAL A 96 -7.23 -21.61 4.56
CA VAL A 96 -7.42 -20.36 5.31
C VAL A 96 -8.91 -20.26 5.65
N SER A 97 -9.30 -20.85 6.79
CA SER A 97 -10.70 -20.82 7.22
C SER A 97 -11.21 -19.38 7.27
N LEU A 98 -12.39 -19.15 6.67
CA LEU A 98 -13.11 -17.86 6.70
C LEU A 98 -13.18 -17.29 8.13
N GLU A 99 -13.24 -18.14 9.14
CA GLU A 99 -13.22 -17.76 10.55
C GLU A 99 -11.91 -17.10 11.00
N ARG A 100 -10.75 -17.56 10.51
CA ARG A 100 -9.45 -16.93 10.83
C ARG A 100 -9.31 -15.56 10.17
N VAL A 101 -9.80 -15.42 8.93
CA VAL A 101 -9.85 -14.14 8.21
C VAL A 101 -10.78 -13.17 8.94
N LYS A 102 -11.99 -13.60 9.30
CA LYS A 102 -12.96 -12.80 10.07
C LYS A 102 -12.38 -12.34 11.41
N LYS A 103 -11.77 -13.23 12.19
CA LYS A 103 -11.14 -12.87 13.49
C LYS A 103 -10.02 -11.85 13.34
N ARG A 104 -9.19 -11.96 12.30
CA ARG A 104 -8.14 -10.97 12.01
C ARG A 104 -8.75 -9.65 11.54
N ALA A 105 -9.70 -9.68 10.62
CA ALA A 105 -10.39 -8.50 10.11
C ALA A 105 -11.10 -7.68 11.19
N LEU A 106 -11.59 -8.33 12.26
CA LEU A 106 -12.19 -7.66 13.42
C LEU A 106 -11.18 -6.81 14.22
N LYS A 107 -9.93 -7.24 14.34
CA LYS A 107 -8.87 -6.50 15.05
C LYS A 107 -8.06 -5.57 14.16
N SER A 108 -8.17 -5.75 12.84
CA SER A 108 -7.45 -4.93 11.87
C SER A 108 -8.26 -3.72 11.42
N LYS A 109 -7.55 -2.65 11.11
CA LYS A 109 -8.04 -1.52 10.33
C LYS A 109 -7.64 -1.74 8.86
N ALA A 110 -8.49 -1.27 7.96
CA ALA A 110 -8.15 -1.18 6.54
C ALA A 110 -7.95 0.29 6.20
N TYR A 111 -7.00 0.58 5.33
CA TYR A 111 -6.70 1.93 4.90
C TYR A 111 -6.68 1.99 3.38
N ARG A 112 -7.16 3.10 2.83
CA ARG A 112 -6.93 3.49 1.44
C ARG A 112 -5.91 4.61 1.40
N ILE A 113 -4.89 4.46 0.58
CA ILE A 113 -3.97 5.53 0.19
C ILE A 113 -4.40 6.00 -1.19
N THR A 114 -4.82 7.25 -1.29
CA THR A 114 -5.09 7.91 -2.57
C THR A 114 -3.88 8.75 -2.95
N PRO A 115 -3.18 8.44 -4.07
CA PRO A 115 -2.04 9.20 -4.53
C PRO A 115 -2.40 10.67 -4.82
N THR A 116 -1.51 11.58 -4.49
CA THR A 116 -1.54 12.99 -4.90
C THR A 116 -0.43 13.29 -5.91
N GLU A 117 0.68 12.55 -5.81
CA GLU A 117 1.77 12.58 -6.77
C GLU A 117 2.39 11.18 -6.90
N ILE A 118 2.69 10.77 -8.13
CA ILE A 118 3.39 9.53 -8.43
C ILE A 118 4.62 9.87 -9.26
N LYS A 119 5.80 9.66 -8.69
CA LYS A 119 7.04 9.61 -9.46
C LYS A 119 7.21 8.19 -9.98
N PHE A 120 6.96 8.01 -11.28
CA PHE A 120 7.05 6.72 -11.93
C PHE A 120 8.39 6.56 -12.63
N PHE A 121 9.25 5.72 -12.06
CA PHE A 121 10.49 5.31 -12.69
C PHE A 121 10.20 4.21 -13.71
N ASN A 122 10.61 4.47 -14.94
CA ASN A 122 10.65 3.50 -16.01
C ASN A 122 11.70 3.95 -17.03
N GLU A 123 12.94 3.50 -16.85
CA GLU A 123 14.07 3.89 -17.72
C GLU A 123 13.93 3.37 -19.15
N GLU A 124 13.04 2.42 -19.40
CA GLU A 124 12.71 1.98 -20.75
C GLU A 124 11.76 2.97 -21.44
N LEU A 125 10.72 3.40 -20.72
CA LEU A 125 9.69 4.30 -21.23
C LEU A 125 10.16 5.76 -21.35
N PHE A 126 10.95 6.25 -20.38
CA PHE A 126 11.27 7.69 -20.24
C PHE A 126 12.68 8.07 -20.68
N GLY A 127 13.47 7.14 -21.21
CA GLY A 127 14.79 7.43 -21.76
C GLY A 127 15.75 8.01 -20.72
N PRO A 128 16.57 9.04 -21.05
CA PRO A 128 17.65 9.55 -20.19
C PRO A 128 17.22 10.07 -18.81
N GLU A 129 16.02 10.63 -18.69
CA GLU A 129 15.48 11.13 -17.42
C GLU A 129 15.09 9.98 -16.48
N GLY A 130 14.69 8.84 -17.05
CA GLY A 130 14.40 7.61 -16.31
C GLY A 130 13.06 7.58 -15.56
N TYR A 131 12.35 8.70 -15.45
CA TYR A 131 11.06 8.80 -14.78
C TYR A 131 10.17 9.91 -15.33
N ASP A 132 8.89 9.89 -14.94
CA ASP A 132 7.96 11.01 -15.06
C ASP A 132 7.22 11.26 -13.73
N ILE A 133 6.65 12.45 -13.55
CA ILE A 133 5.87 12.85 -12.37
C ILE A 133 4.42 13.06 -12.77
N ILE A 134 3.54 12.24 -12.22
CA ILE A 134 2.10 12.29 -12.43
C ILE A 134 1.46 12.97 -11.21
N LYS A 135 0.78 14.09 -11.42
CA LYS A 135 -0.03 14.75 -10.39
C LYS A 135 -1.49 14.34 -10.55
N MET A 136 -2.14 14.01 -9.43
CA MET A 136 -3.50 13.47 -9.36
C MET A 136 -4.51 14.51 -8.92
#